data_AF-A0A1J0ECT7-F1
#
_entry.id   AF-A0A1J0ECT7-F1
#
_cell.length_a   1.000
_cell.length_b   1.000
_cell.length_c   1.000
_cell.angle_alpha   90.00
_cell.angle_beta   90.00
_cell.angle_gamma   90.00
#
_symmetry.space_group_name_H-M   'P 1'
#
loop_
_entity.id
_entity.type
_entity.pdbx_description
1 polymer ?
#
loop_
_entity_poly.entity_id
_entity_poly.type
_entity_poly.pdbx_seq_one_letter_code
_entity_poly.pdbx_strand_id
1 'polypeptide(L)'
;MLNAQRNENTNVTIYIGTYLKHRRKAVGLTGAQLASRLNISQQQVSRYERGKNSITIQGLLDILQALELRKHDIDDFMKNIFQFYYIDAALEAKLIN
;
A
#
# COMPACT_ATOMS: atom_id res chain seq x y z
N MET A 1 24.50 -0.80 -15.51
CA MET A 1 24.91 -1.37 -14.20
C MET A 1 24.28 -0.68 -12.98
N LEU A 2 23.42 0.35 -13.13
CA LEU A 2 22.73 1.02 -12.01
C LEU A 2 21.32 0.49 -11.69
N ASN A 3 20.75 -0.39 -12.53
CA ASN A 3 19.41 -0.96 -12.30
C ASN A 3 19.42 -2.27 -11.48
N ALA A 4 20.60 -2.80 -11.15
CA ALA A 4 20.71 -4.08 -10.44
C ALA A 4 20.75 -3.94 -8.91
N GLN A 5 20.93 -2.72 -8.36
CA GLN A 5 21.10 -2.50 -6.92
C GLN A 5 20.05 -1.58 -6.28
N ARG A 6 19.06 -1.13 -7.05
CA ARG A 6 17.93 -0.35 -6.53
C ARG A 6 16.64 -1.15 -6.75
N ASN A 7 16.36 -2.12 -5.88
CA ASN A 7 15.00 -2.65 -5.63
C ASN A 7 14.91 -3.73 -4.55
N GLU A 8 15.88 -3.87 -3.64
CA GLU A 8 15.79 -4.93 -2.62
C GLU A 8 15.16 -4.47 -1.28
N ASN A 9 15.10 -3.17 -0.98
CA ASN A 9 14.79 -2.72 0.39
C ASN A 9 13.71 -1.64 0.54
N THR A 10 12.83 -1.44 -0.43
CA THR A 10 11.63 -0.61 -0.21
C THR A 10 10.40 -1.39 -0.62
N ASN A 11 9.98 -2.30 0.28
CA ASN A 11 8.87 -3.19 0.01
C ASN A 11 7.53 -2.42 0.12
N VAL A 12 7.13 -1.80 -0.99
CA VAL A 12 5.87 -1.05 -1.09
C VAL A 12 4.66 -1.90 -0.69
N THR A 13 4.68 -3.21 -0.96
CA THR A 13 3.54 -4.08 -0.64
C THR A 13 3.42 -4.28 0.87
N ILE A 14 4.53 -4.29 1.62
CA ILE A 14 4.50 -4.27 3.09
C ILE A 14 3.95 -2.95 3.61
N TYR A 15 4.36 -1.81 3.04
CA TYR A 15 3.82 -0.50 3.42
C TYR A 15 2.31 -0.45 3.19
N ILE A 16 1.86 -0.77 1.98
CA ILE A 16 0.45 -0.83 1.60
C ILE A 16 -0.31 -1.75 2.55
N GLY A 17 0.15 -3.00 2.72
CA GLY A 17 -0.51 -3.96 3.59
C GLY A 17 -0.64 -3.49 5.05
N THR A 18 0.41 -2.88 5.59
CA THR A 18 0.43 -2.35 6.95
C THR A 18 -0.54 -1.19 7.12
N TYR A 19 -0.54 -0.24 6.17
CA TYR A 19 -1.48 0.88 6.16
C TYR A 19 -2.93 0.39 6.12
N LEU A 20 -3.25 -0.53 5.20
CA LEU A 20 -4.59 -1.10 5.06
C LEU A 20 -5.05 -1.81 6.34
N LYS A 21 -4.17 -2.57 6.98
CA LYS A 21 -4.43 -3.24 8.25
C LYS A 21 -4.72 -2.27 9.39
N HIS A 22 -3.93 -1.20 9.52
CA HIS A 22 -4.15 -0.17 10.53
C HIS A 22 -5.48 0.53 10.29
N ARG A 23 -5.76 0.93 9.05
CA ARG A 23 -6.98 1.62 8.70
C ARG A 23 -8.23 0.76 8.90
N ARG A 24 -8.16 -0.55 8.60
CA ARG A 24 -9.21 -1.53 8.91
C ARG A 24 -9.52 -1.58 10.40
N LYS A 25 -8.48 -1.69 11.24
CA LYS A 25 -8.65 -1.70 12.69
C LYS A 25 -9.23 -0.39 13.22
N ALA A 26 -8.84 0.74 12.64
CA ALA A 26 -9.31 2.06 13.05
C ALA A 26 -10.82 2.24 12.85
N VAL A 27 -11.42 1.60 11.83
CA VAL A 27 -12.89 1.55 11.64
C VAL A 27 -13.56 0.34 12.27
N GLY A 28 -12.87 -0.39 13.15
CA GLY A 28 -13.48 -1.47 13.93
C GLY A 28 -13.80 -2.73 13.13
N LEU A 29 -13.28 -2.90 11.91
CA LEU A 29 -13.53 -4.07 11.09
C LEU A 29 -12.56 -5.21 11.44
N THR A 30 -13.08 -6.43 11.57
CA THR A 30 -12.28 -7.67 11.58
C THR A 30 -11.81 -8.02 10.17
N GLY A 31 -10.79 -8.87 10.05
CA GLY A 31 -10.33 -9.34 8.74
C GLY A 31 -11.42 -10.10 7.96
N ALA A 32 -12.29 -10.84 8.66
CA ALA A 32 -13.41 -11.55 8.05
C ALA A 32 -14.48 -10.58 7.52
N GLN A 33 -14.78 -9.51 8.25
CA GLN A 33 -15.73 -8.48 7.79
C GLN A 33 -15.22 -7.74 6.56
N LEU A 34 -13.94 -7.36 6.52
CA LEU A 34 -13.36 -6.75 5.31
C LEU A 34 -13.40 -7.73 4.13
N ALA A 35 -13.07 -9.00 4.37
CA ALA A 35 -13.13 -10.04 3.34
C ALA A 35 -14.53 -10.21 2.77
N SER A 36 -15.55 -10.19 3.64
CA SER A 36 -16.96 -10.25 3.23
C SER A 36 -17.38 -9.03 2.41
N ARG A 37 -16.96 -7.81 2.78
CA ARG A 37 -17.23 -6.58 1.99
C ARG A 37 -16.62 -6.64 0.59
N LEU A 38 -15.48 -7.31 0.45
CA LEU A 38 -14.72 -7.42 -0.80
C LEU A 38 -15.05 -8.69 -1.61
N ASN A 39 -15.92 -9.55 -1.11
CA ASN A 39 -16.21 -10.86 -1.70
C ASN A 39 -14.95 -11.71 -1.98
N ILE A 40 -14.02 -11.74 -1.02
CA ILE A 40 -12.79 -12.55 -1.07
C ILE A 40 -12.61 -13.37 0.21
N SER A 41 -11.64 -14.27 0.24
CA SER A 41 -11.33 -15.03 1.46
C SER A 41 -10.63 -14.15 2.52
N GLN A 42 -10.87 -14.44 3.80
CA GLN A 42 -10.12 -13.79 4.90
C GLN A 42 -8.62 -14.03 4.79
N GLN A 43 -8.21 -15.20 4.29
CA GLN A 43 -6.81 -15.53 4.04
C GLN A 43 -6.20 -14.58 3.01
N GLN A 44 -6.94 -14.19 1.97
CA GLN A 44 -6.49 -13.25 0.96
C GLN A 44 -6.32 -11.84 1.55
N VAL A 45 -7.29 -11.36 2.35
CA VAL A 45 -7.11 -10.12 3.14
C VAL A 45 -5.84 -10.20 4.00
N SER A 46 -5.62 -11.30 4.71
CA SER A 46 -4.43 -11.51 5.53
C SER A 46 -3.12 -11.51 4.72
N ARG A 47 -3.13 -11.98 3.47
CA ARG A 47 -1.96 -11.93 2.57
C ARG A 47 -1.69 -10.50 2.10
N TYR A 48 -2.74 -9.74 1.75
CA TYR A 48 -2.63 -8.33 1.41
C TYR A 48 -2.08 -7.51 2.58
N GLU A 49 -2.64 -7.67 3.78
CA GLU A 49 -2.22 -6.94 4.98
C GLU A 49 -0.78 -7.23 5.43
N ARG A 50 -0.20 -8.36 4.99
CA ARG A 50 1.19 -8.73 5.28
C ARG A 50 2.13 -8.43 4.11
N GLY A 51 1.64 -7.85 3.02
CA GLY A 51 2.43 -7.60 1.82
C GLY A 51 2.92 -8.87 1.11
N LYS A 52 2.36 -10.06 1.42
CA LYS A 52 2.76 -11.34 0.82
C LYS A 52 2.25 -11.52 -0.61
N ASN A 53 1.12 -10.88 -0.93
CA ASN A 53 0.56 -10.86 -2.27
C ASN A 53 0.56 -9.43 -2.78
N SER A 54 0.93 -9.25 -4.06
CA SER A 54 0.68 -8.02 -4.79
C SER A 54 -0.83 -7.76 -4.88
N ILE A 55 -1.20 -6.49 -4.81
CA ILE A 55 -2.58 -6.03 -4.97
C ILE A 55 -2.65 -5.35 -6.34
N THR A 56 -3.65 -5.71 -7.15
CA THR A 56 -3.92 -4.98 -8.39
C THR A 56 -4.40 -3.57 -8.08
N ILE A 57 -4.29 -2.63 -9.01
CA ILE A 57 -4.83 -1.28 -8.81
C ILE A 57 -6.32 -1.32 -8.48
N GLN A 58 -7.10 -2.11 -9.22
CA GLN A 58 -8.53 -2.29 -8.94
C GLN A 58 -8.76 -2.80 -7.52
N GLY A 59 -8.06 -3.88 -7.12
CA GLY A 59 -8.22 -4.44 -5.77
C GLY A 59 -7.81 -3.47 -4.68
N LEU A 60 -6.81 -2.61 -4.91
CA LEU A 60 -6.45 -1.56 -3.98
C LEU A 60 -7.60 -0.56 -3.83
N LEU A 61 -8.13 -0.06 -4.94
CA LEU A 61 -9.27 0.88 -4.93
C LEU A 61 -10.49 0.29 -4.22
N ASP A 62 -10.82 -0.98 -4.48
CA ASP A 62 -11.92 -1.68 -3.82
C ASP A 62 -11.71 -1.75 -2.30
N ILE A 63 -10.48 -2.02 -1.85
CA ILE A 63 -10.14 -2.03 -0.42
C ILE A 63 -10.26 -0.63 0.17
N LEU A 64 -9.75 0.41 -0.49
CA LEU A 64 -9.82 1.79 0.03
C LEU A 64 -11.29 2.23 0.17
N GLN A 65 -12.14 1.85 -0.77
CA GLN A 65 -13.59 2.08 -0.68
C GLN A 65 -14.23 1.29 0.47
N ALA A 66 -13.93 -0.01 0.60
CA ALA A 66 -14.47 -0.86 1.66
C ALA A 66 -14.05 -0.43 3.08
N LEU A 67 -12.93 0.29 3.17
CA LEU A 67 -12.42 0.89 4.39
C LEU A 67 -12.94 2.32 4.65
N GLU A 68 -13.75 2.88 3.75
CA GLU A 68 -14.37 4.20 3.91
C GLU A 68 -13.33 5.33 4.08
N LEU A 69 -12.22 5.27 3.34
CA LEU A 69 -11.25 6.36 3.35
C LEU A 69 -11.87 7.64 2.75
N ARG A 70 -11.56 8.77 3.39
CA ARG A 70 -11.92 10.09 2.86
C ARG A 70 -10.85 10.51 1.87
N LYS A 71 -11.17 11.46 0.98
CA LYS A 71 -10.26 11.97 -0.06
C LYS A 71 -8.86 12.29 0.47
N HIS A 72 -8.75 13.05 1.56
CA HIS A 72 -7.45 13.42 2.15
C HIS A 72 -6.64 12.19 2.64
N ASP A 73 -7.28 11.15 3.18
CA ASP A 73 -6.60 9.92 3.61
C ASP A 73 -5.96 9.21 2.40
N ILE A 74 -6.66 9.23 1.26
CA ILE A 74 -6.21 8.64 0.00
C ILE A 74 -5.05 9.47 -0.58
N ASP A 75 -5.18 10.79 -0.58
CA ASP A 75 -4.14 11.70 -1.09
C ASP A 75 -2.82 11.48 -0.31
N ASP A 76 -2.88 11.42 1.02
CA ASP A 76 -1.72 11.16 1.87
C ASP A 76 -1.14 9.76 1.66
N PHE A 77 -2.01 8.75 1.54
CA PHE A 77 -1.59 7.37 1.26
C PHE A 77 -0.85 7.26 -0.07
N MET A 78 -1.39 7.85 -1.14
CA MET A 78 -0.78 7.81 -2.48
C MET A 78 0.54 8.58 -2.51
N LYS A 79 0.63 9.73 -1.85
CA LYS A 79 1.89 10.49 -1.71
C LYS A 79 2.98 9.63 -1.08
N ASN A 80 2.65 8.88 -0.02
CA ASN A 80 3.60 7.98 0.64
C ASN A 80 3.98 6.79 -0.23
N ILE A 81 3.06 6.20 -1.02
CA ILE A 81 3.43 5.15 -2.01
C ILE A 81 4.44 5.68 -3.01
N PHE A 82 4.22 6.88 -3.55
CA PHE A 82 5.08 7.45 -4.59
C PHE A 82 6.50 7.73 -4.09
N GLN A 83 6.71 8.00 -2.80
CA GLN A 83 8.05 8.12 -2.21
C GLN A 83 8.91 6.85 -2.33
N PHE A 84 8.32 5.68 -2.57
CA PHE A 84 9.07 4.43 -2.79
C PHE A 84 9.73 4.39 -4.17
N TYR A 85 9.25 5.18 -5.14
CA TYR A 85 9.63 5.10 -6.54
C TYR A 85 10.28 6.36 -7.10
N TYR A 86 9.94 7.52 -6.54
CA TYR A 86 10.54 8.78 -6.95
C TYR A 86 11.75 9.11 -6.08
N ILE A 87 12.84 9.45 -6.75
CA ILE A 87 13.99 10.09 -6.13
C ILE A 87 13.64 11.56 -6.03
N ASP A 88 13.86 12.17 -4.86
CA ASP A 88 13.74 13.61 -4.73
C ASP A 88 14.66 14.29 -5.77
N ALA A 89 14.14 15.23 -6.56
CA ALA A 89 14.92 15.97 -7.55
C ALA A 89 16.15 16.65 -6.91
N ALA A 90 16.05 17.00 -5.62
CA ALA A 90 17.18 17.52 -4.84
C ALA A 90 18.28 16.47 -4.58
N LEU A 91 17.93 15.18 -4.55
CA LEU A 91 18.89 14.07 -4.42
C LEU A 91 19.52 13.71 -5.77
N GLU A 92 18.79 13.81 -6.88
CA GLU A 92 19.36 13.63 -8.22
C GLU A 92 20.45 14.67 -8.52
N ALA A 93 20.24 15.94 -8.15
CA ALA A 93 21.24 16.99 -8.30
C ALA A 93 22.54 16.75 -7.50
N LYS A 94 22.47 15.97 -6.41
CA LYS A 94 23.63 15.54 -5.59
C LYS A 94 24.35 14.30 -6.11
N LEU A 95 23.73 13.55 -7.03
CA LEU A 95 24.31 12.34 -7.63
C LEU A 95 24.99 12.63 -8.98
N ILE A 96 24.73 13.81 -9.56
CA ILE A 96 25.24 14.25 -10.87
C ILE A 96 26.46 15.19 -10.73
N ASN A 97 26.76 15.65 -9.51
CA ASN A 97 28.00 16.36 -9.14
C ASN A 97 28.88 15.48 -8.28
#